data_AF-A0A836BUU3-F1
#
_entry.id   AF-A0A836BUU3-F1
#
_cell.length_a   1.000
_cell.length_b   1.000
_cell.length_c   1.000
_cell.angle_alpha   90.00
_cell.angle_beta   90.00
_cell.angle_gamma   90.00
#
_symmetry.space_group_name_H-M   'P 1'
#
loop_
_entity.id
_entity.type
_entity.pdbx_description
1 polymer ?
#
loop_
_entity_poly.entity_id
_entity_poly.type
_entity_poly.pdbx_seq_one_letter_code
_entity_poly.pdbx_strand_id
1 'polypeptide(L)'
;MNRRWQKDAVDKYRTLESFNTFLARLEPLDDTTSLPVCDPADLYSVLSVLHSKARNPQLQVNKSPGFYYFLADAVQPPGGLASPAPAEHGGGQVGDDHVRREAVVPISSKSSELTVDTLAKCFQLEAHANVSHILLAIVDDDGSVSLVRVFNYVQPPFEGPETLPPLESEAAGGVSDVEE
;
A
#
# COMPACT_ATOMS: atom_id res chain seq x y z
N MET A 1 -14.25 -30.08 -13.34
CA MET A 1 -13.94 -29.53 -12.00
C MET A 1 -13.79 -28.02 -12.14
N ASN A 2 -14.79 -27.23 -11.74
CA ASN A 2 -14.66 -25.77 -11.68
C ASN A 2 -13.88 -25.42 -10.42
N ARG A 3 -12.70 -24.81 -10.58
CA ARG A 3 -11.89 -24.37 -9.45
C ARG A 3 -12.63 -23.22 -8.75
N ARG A 4 -12.62 -23.15 -7.42
CA ARG A 4 -13.36 -22.14 -6.62
C ARG A 4 -13.17 -20.70 -7.10
N TRP A 5 -11.96 -20.34 -7.56
CA TRP A 5 -11.64 -19.01 -8.08
C TRP A 5 -12.42 -18.63 -9.35
N GLN A 6 -12.91 -19.60 -10.10
CA GLN A 6 -13.64 -19.38 -11.35
C GLN A 6 -15.09 -18.92 -11.12
N LYS A 7 -15.68 -19.22 -9.94
CA LYS A 7 -17.08 -18.88 -9.63
C LYS A 7 -17.24 -17.47 -9.05
N ASP A 8 -16.23 -17.00 -8.30
CA ASP A 8 -16.24 -15.66 -7.69
C ASP A 8 -15.73 -14.55 -8.61
N ALA A 9 -15.15 -14.91 -9.77
CA ALA A 9 -14.51 -14.00 -10.70
C ALA A 9 -15.45 -13.46 -11.79
N VAL A 10 -16.49 -14.21 -12.19
CA VAL A 10 -17.27 -13.91 -13.42
C VAL A 10 -17.88 -12.50 -13.38
N ASP A 11 -18.44 -12.10 -12.24
CA ASP A 11 -19.05 -10.77 -12.11
C ASP A 11 -18.01 -9.66 -11.87
N LYS A 12 -16.85 -10.00 -11.28
CA LYS A 12 -15.81 -9.04 -10.89
C LYS A 12 -15.02 -8.47 -12.06
N TYR A 13 -14.99 -9.15 -13.20
CA TYR A 13 -14.24 -8.72 -14.38
C TYR A 13 -15.14 -8.19 -15.50
N ARG A 14 -16.47 -8.21 -15.34
CA ARG A 14 -17.39 -7.81 -16.41
C ARG A 14 -17.24 -6.34 -16.82
N THR A 15 -16.84 -5.48 -15.88
CA THR A 15 -16.59 -4.05 -16.11
C THR A 15 -15.12 -3.73 -16.33
N LEU A 16 -14.22 -4.72 -16.29
CA LEU A 16 -12.80 -4.51 -16.54
C LEU A 16 -12.61 -4.19 -18.03
N GLU A 17 -11.92 -3.09 -18.31
CA GLU A 17 -11.57 -2.71 -19.68
C GLU A 17 -10.68 -3.77 -20.35
N SER A 18 -10.77 -3.90 -21.68
CA SER A 18 -9.91 -4.84 -22.41
C SER A 18 -8.44 -4.39 -22.39
N PHE A 19 -7.50 -5.33 -22.52
CA PHE A 19 -6.08 -5.01 -22.60
C PHE A 19 -5.75 -4.01 -23.72
N ASN A 20 -6.37 -4.15 -24.89
CA ASN A 20 -6.14 -3.23 -26.01
C ASN A 20 -6.64 -1.80 -25.71
N THR A 21 -7.77 -1.69 -25.00
CA THR A 21 -8.29 -0.39 -24.54
C THR A 21 -7.35 0.24 -23.52
N PHE A 22 -6.83 -0.58 -22.59
CA PHE A 22 -5.84 -0.16 -21.60
C PHE A 22 -4.54 0.32 -22.23
N LEU A 23 -4.02 -0.38 -23.24
CA LEU A 23 -2.80 0.02 -23.96
C LEU A 23 -2.99 1.36 -24.68
N ALA A 24 -4.15 1.58 -25.29
CA ALA A 24 -4.43 2.81 -26.05
C ALA A 24 -4.45 4.08 -25.19
N ARG A 25 -4.56 3.96 -23.86
CA ARG A 25 -4.57 5.09 -22.91
C ARG A 25 -3.24 5.29 -22.17
N LEU A 26 -2.22 4.48 -22.44
CA LEU A 26 -0.90 4.69 -21.85
C LEU A 26 -0.24 5.91 -22.50
N GLU A 27 0.03 6.94 -21.69
CA GLU A 27 0.84 8.08 -22.12
C GLU A 27 2.29 7.63 -22.31
N PRO A 28 2.97 7.97 -23.43
CA PRO A 28 4.35 7.55 -23.64
C PRO A 28 5.28 8.12 -22.55
N LEU A 29 6.19 7.29 -22.07
CA LEU A 29 7.28 7.69 -21.19
C LEU A 29 8.49 8.08 -22.04
N ASP A 30 9.29 9.04 -21.57
CA ASP A 30 10.56 9.37 -22.20
C ASP A 30 11.58 8.24 -21.94
N ASP A 31 11.97 7.53 -23.00
CA ASP A 31 12.84 6.35 -22.92
C ASP A 31 14.15 6.60 -22.17
N THR A 32 14.69 7.82 -22.22
CA THR A 32 15.96 8.19 -21.58
C THR A 32 15.90 8.30 -20.06
N THR A 33 14.71 8.52 -19.50
CA THR A 33 14.51 8.71 -18.06
C THR A 33 13.57 7.70 -17.45
N SER A 34 12.95 6.85 -18.27
CA SER A 34 12.01 5.84 -17.80
C SER A 34 12.68 4.82 -16.88
N LEU A 35 12.02 4.51 -15.77
CA LEU A 35 12.38 3.39 -14.93
C LEU A 35 11.73 2.13 -15.48
N PRO A 36 12.50 1.10 -15.87
CA PRO A 36 11.97 -0.15 -16.41
C PRO A 36 11.49 -1.07 -15.28
N VAL A 37 10.54 -0.58 -14.49
CA VAL A 37 9.99 -1.30 -13.33
C VAL A 37 9.03 -2.40 -13.72
N CYS A 38 8.30 -2.24 -14.83
CA CYS A 38 7.30 -3.21 -15.30
C CYS A 38 6.99 -3.00 -16.78
N ASP A 39 6.43 -4.02 -17.42
CA ASP A 39 5.92 -3.92 -18.78
C ASP A 39 4.40 -3.63 -18.80
N PRO A 40 3.79 -3.35 -19.97
CA PRO A 40 2.35 -3.09 -20.05
C PRO A 40 1.46 -4.26 -19.62
N ALA A 41 1.91 -5.51 -19.75
CA ALA A 41 1.16 -6.68 -19.32
C ALA A 41 1.15 -6.81 -17.78
N ASP A 42 2.27 -6.49 -17.13
CA ASP A 42 2.39 -6.39 -15.69
C ASP A 42 1.44 -5.30 -15.14
N LEU A 43 1.44 -4.12 -15.76
CA LEU A 43 0.51 -3.03 -15.41
C LEU A 43 -0.95 -3.47 -15.47
N TYR A 44 -1.32 -4.19 -16.54
CA TYR A 44 -2.68 -4.69 -16.72
C TYR A 44 -3.04 -5.79 -15.72
N SER A 45 -2.08 -6.62 -15.33
CA SER A 45 -2.27 -7.63 -14.28
C SER A 45 -2.57 -6.96 -12.93
N VAL A 46 -1.84 -5.90 -12.59
CA VAL A 46 -2.12 -5.10 -11.38
C VAL A 46 -3.50 -4.43 -11.47
N LEU A 47 -3.84 -3.81 -12.60
CA LEU A 47 -5.17 -3.23 -12.82
C LEU A 47 -6.27 -4.27 -12.58
N SER A 48 -6.13 -5.46 -13.15
CA SER A 48 -7.08 -6.56 -13.03
C SER A 48 -7.27 -6.99 -11.57
N VAL A 49 -6.18 -7.10 -10.81
CA VAL A 49 -6.23 -7.45 -9.38
C VAL A 49 -6.88 -6.33 -8.55
N LEU A 50 -6.52 -5.07 -8.77
CA LEU A 50 -7.12 -3.93 -8.07
C LEU A 50 -8.63 -3.80 -8.38
N HIS A 51 -9.01 -4.01 -9.64
CA HIS A 51 -10.41 -4.03 -10.07
C HIS A 51 -11.19 -5.18 -9.41
N SER A 52 -10.63 -6.39 -9.37
CA SER A 52 -11.27 -7.54 -8.72
C SER A 52 -11.49 -7.35 -7.20
N LYS A 53 -10.71 -6.46 -6.59
CA LYS A 53 -10.81 -6.06 -5.18
C LYS A 53 -11.65 -4.78 -4.98
N ALA A 54 -12.30 -4.27 -6.03
CA ALA A 54 -13.11 -3.06 -6.01
C ALA A 54 -12.36 -1.83 -5.43
N ARG A 55 -11.05 -1.72 -5.71
CA ARG A 55 -10.20 -0.63 -5.18
C ARG A 55 -10.19 0.63 -6.06
N ASN A 56 -11.14 0.77 -6.99
CA ASN A 56 -11.27 1.91 -7.93
C ASN A 56 -9.93 2.46 -8.47
N PRO A 57 -9.11 1.62 -9.13
CA PRO A 57 -7.76 2.01 -9.54
C PRO A 57 -7.80 3.13 -10.60
N GLN A 58 -6.98 4.16 -10.39
CA GLN A 58 -6.74 5.25 -11.33
C GLN A 58 -5.28 5.22 -11.76
N LEU A 59 -5.02 5.00 -13.04
CA LEU A 59 -3.66 5.04 -13.57
C LEU A 59 -3.12 6.47 -13.51
N GLN A 60 -1.89 6.60 -13.06
CA GLN A 60 -1.13 7.83 -13.05
C GLN A 60 0.21 7.59 -13.75
N VAL A 61 0.73 8.64 -14.37
CA VAL A 61 2.06 8.67 -14.94
C VAL A 61 2.91 9.59 -14.07
N ASN A 62 4.08 9.11 -13.67
CA ASN A 62 5.08 9.90 -12.97
C ASN A 62 6.20 10.21 -13.97
N LYS A 63 6.28 11.43 -14.50
CA LYS A 63 7.17 11.74 -15.62
C LYS A 63 8.63 11.76 -15.22
N SER A 64 8.93 12.19 -14.00
CA SER A 64 10.26 12.12 -13.39
C SER A 64 10.14 11.41 -12.04
N PRO A 65 10.56 10.14 -11.93
CA PRO A 65 11.56 9.41 -12.73
C PRO A 65 10.99 8.45 -13.79
N GLY A 66 9.83 8.73 -14.38
CA GLY A 66 9.37 8.03 -15.59
C GLY A 66 8.83 6.63 -15.33
N PHE A 67 7.70 6.50 -14.61
CA PHE A 67 7.02 5.21 -14.40
C PHE A 67 5.51 5.39 -14.23
N TYR A 68 4.76 4.29 -14.38
CA TYR A 68 3.33 4.28 -14.09
C TYR A 68 3.04 3.73 -12.70
N TYR A 69 2.00 4.26 -12.07
CA TYR A 69 1.48 3.75 -10.82
C TYR A 69 -0.04 3.88 -10.79
N PHE A 70 -0.69 3.22 -9.83
CA PHE A 70 -2.12 3.38 -9.59
C PHE A 70 -2.37 4.12 -8.30
N LEU A 71 -3.37 4.99 -8.29
CA LEU A 71 -4.04 5.42 -7.08
C LEU A 71 -5.25 4.54 -6.87
N ALA A 72 -5.28 3.83 -5.75
CA ALA A 72 -6.34 2.89 -5.44
C ALA A 72 -6.86 3.11 -4.02
N ASP A 73 -8.15 2.90 -3.85
CA ASP A 73 -8.83 3.02 -2.56
C ASP A 73 -8.21 2.03 -1.56
N ALA A 74 -7.91 2.48 -0.36
CA ALA A 74 -7.32 1.67 0.71
C ALA A 74 -8.33 0.62 1.16
N VAL A 75 -7.84 -0.60 1.41
CA VAL A 75 -8.66 -1.59 2.12
C VAL A 75 -8.72 -1.15 3.58
N GLN A 76 -9.84 -0.59 4.02
CA GLN A 76 -10.06 -0.36 5.45
C GLN A 76 -10.14 -1.73 6.14
N PRO A 77 -9.29 -2.02 7.14
CA PRO A 77 -9.51 -3.18 7.98
C PRO A 77 -10.84 -2.99 8.73
N PRO A 78 -11.73 -3.98 8.75
CA PRO A 78 -12.96 -3.90 9.54
C PRO A 78 -12.56 -3.72 11.02
N GLY A 79 -12.75 -2.52 11.56
CA GLY A 79 -12.41 -2.18 12.96
C GLY A 79 -11.16 -1.32 13.17
N GLY A 80 -10.51 -0.81 12.11
CA GLY A 80 -9.41 0.15 12.26
C GLY A 80 -9.90 1.52 12.72
N LEU A 81 -9.76 1.82 14.02
CA LEU A 81 -9.83 3.20 14.52
C LEU A 81 -8.96 4.08 13.63
N ALA A 82 -9.53 5.17 13.13
CA ALA A 82 -8.86 6.15 12.30
C ALA A 82 -7.48 6.45 12.90
N SER A 83 -6.42 6.15 12.14
CA SER A 83 -5.07 6.55 12.53
C SER A 83 -5.09 8.06 12.76
N PRO A 84 -4.59 8.56 13.91
CA PRO A 84 -4.68 9.99 14.21
C PRO A 84 -3.91 10.76 13.14
N ALA A 85 -4.62 11.65 12.44
CA ALA A 85 -3.99 12.65 11.60
C ALA A 85 -3.05 13.51 12.48
N PRO A 86 -1.90 13.98 11.95
CA PRO A 86 -1.13 14.99 12.66
C PRO A 86 -2.04 16.22 12.86
N ALA A 87 -2.18 16.65 14.11
CA ALA A 87 -3.00 17.78 14.49
C ALA A 87 -2.38 19.07 13.92
N GLU A 88 -2.97 19.62 12.86
CA GLU A 88 -2.80 21.03 12.51
C GLU A 88 -4.15 21.74 12.55
N HIS A 89 -4.10 22.94 13.11
CA HIS A 89 -5.23 23.77 13.52
C HIS A 89 -6.12 24.20 12.36
N GLY A 90 -7.44 24.22 12.59
CA GLY A 90 -8.37 25.02 11.79
C GLY A 90 -9.69 24.29 11.55
N GLY A 91 -10.77 24.83 12.13
CA GLY A 91 -12.08 24.20 12.08
C GLY A 91 -12.73 24.20 10.70
N GLY A 92 -13.66 23.27 10.52
CA GLY A 92 -14.62 23.30 9.42
C GLY A 92 -14.98 21.94 8.85
N GLN A 93 -16.28 21.66 8.89
CA GLN A 93 -17.04 20.74 8.04
C GLN A 93 -17.09 19.23 8.36
N VAL A 94 -18.30 18.85 8.77
CA VAL A 94 -18.91 17.53 8.57
C VAL A 94 -19.14 17.34 7.06
N GLY A 95 -18.63 16.24 6.49
CA GLY A 95 -19.01 15.75 5.15
C GLY A 95 -17.85 15.55 4.19
N ASP A 96 -17.29 14.34 4.16
CA ASP A 96 -17.22 13.45 3.00
C ASP A 96 -16.62 12.13 3.50
N ASP A 97 -17.13 10.99 3.02
CA ASP A 97 -16.56 9.68 3.35
C ASP A 97 -15.25 9.55 2.56
N HIS A 98 -14.21 10.25 3.04
CA HIS A 98 -12.94 10.41 2.34
C HIS A 98 -12.25 9.04 2.27
N VAL A 99 -12.50 8.33 1.16
CA VAL A 99 -11.84 7.06 0.88
C VAL A 99 -10.34 7.34 0.77
N ARG A 100 -9.60 6.86 1.77
CA ARG A 100 -8.14 6.96 1.78
C ARG A 100 -7.61 6.28 0.53
N ARG A 101 -6.76 6.97 -0.24
CA ARG A 101 -6.10 6.39 -1.42
C ARG A 101 -4.66 6.02 -1.10
N GLU A 102 -4.19 4.97 -1.75
CA GLU A 102 -2.82 4.47 -1.65
C GLU A 102 -2.20 4.41 -3.04
N ALA A 103 -0.91 4.77 -3.12
CA ALA A 103 -0.13 4.58 -4.32
C ALA A 103 0.30 3.12 -4.44
N VAL A 104 -0.05 2.49 -5.56
CA VAL A 104 0.33 1.12 -5.91
C VAL A 104 1.31 1.19 -7.07
N VAL A 105 2.56 0.78 -6.83
CA VAL A 105 3.65 0.80 -7.81
C VAL A 105 3.86 -0.61 -8.33
N PRO A 106 3.56 -0.90 -9.61
CA PRO A 106 3.80 -2.19 -10.24
C PRO A 106 5.30 -2.43 -10.42
N ILE A 107 5.76 -3.63 -10.04
CA ILE A 107 7.13 -4.09 -10.17
C ILE A 107 7.09 -5.49 -10.78
N SER A 108 7.77 -5.70 -11.89
CA SER A 108 7.96 -7.03 -12.45
C SER A 108 8.90 -7.84 -11.57
N SER A 109 8.56 -9.09 -11.26
CA SER A 109 9.47 -10.04 -10.61
C SER A 109 10.74 -10.29 -11.44
N LYS A 110 10.66 -10.08 -12.75
CA LYS A 110 11.80 -10.16 -13.69
C LYS A 110 12.71 -8.93 -13.63
N SER A 111 12.29 -7.86 -12.96
CA SER A 111 13.10 -6.65 -12.85
C SER A 111 14.30 -6.95 -11.94
N SER A 112 15.47 -7.11 -12.56
CA SER A 112 16.75 -7.20 -11.85
C SER A 112 17.21 -5.86 -11.27
N GLU A 113 16.46 -4.78 -11.51
CA GLU A 113 16.82 -3.40 -11.20
C GLU A 113 16.18 -2.87 -9.91
N LEU A 114 15.50 -3.74 -9.14
CA LEU A 114 14.95 -3.37 -7.84
C LEU A 114 16.06 -3.20 -6.80
N THR A 115 16.70 -2.03 -6.86
CA THR A 115 17.70 -1.56 -5.90
C THR A 115 17.04 -0.60 -4.89
N VAL A 116 17.76 -0.27 -3.82
CA VAL A 116 17.33 0.77 -2.87
C VAL A 116 17.14 2.12 -3.57
N ASP A 117 17.98 2.45 -4.56
CA ASP A 117 17.88 3.70 -5.32
C ASP A 117 16.63 3.72 -6.20
N THR A 118 16.32 2.62 -6.89
CA THR A 118 15.09 2.46 -7.67
C THR A 118 13.86 2.54 -6.76
N LEU A 119 13.91 1.93 -5.58
CA LEU A 119 12.83 2.02 -4.60
C LEU A 119 12.65 3.45 -4.08
N ALA A 120 13.74 4.17 -3.77
CA ALA A 120 13.68 5.57 -3.35
C ALA A 120 13.03 6.45 -4.42
N LYS A 121 13.32 6.20 -5.70
CA LYS A 121 12.66 6.85 -6.83
C LYS A 121 11.16 6.57 -6.90
N CYS A 122 10.71 5.38 -6.51
CA CYS A 122 9.27 5.04 -6.46
C CYS A 122 8.49 5.88 -5.44
N PHE A 123 9.15 6.47 -4.44
CA PHE A 123 8.53 7.40 -3.48
C PHE A 123 8.46 8.85 -3.99
N GLN A 124 9.10 9.18 -5.11
CA GLN A 124 9.09 10.52 -5.71
C GLN A 124 7.85 10.72 -6.59
N LEU A 125 6.65 10.61 -6.02
CA LEU A 125 5.39 10.69 -6.76
C LEU A 125 4.96 12.15 -7.00
N GLU A 126 4.87 12.57 -8.27
CA GLU A 126 4.46 13.94 -8.65
C GLU A 126 3.10 14.35 -8.06
N ALA A 127 2.09 13.48 -8.12
CA ALA A 127 0.75 13.80 -7.58
C ALA A 127 0.67 13.75 -6.05
N HIS A 128 1.67 13.17 -5.37
CA HIS A 128 1.66 12.98 -3.93
C HIS A 128 3.06 13.22 -3.34
N ALA A 129 3.44 14.49 -3.20
CA ALA A 129 4.64 14.83 -2.46
C ALA A 129 4.52 14.31 -1.01
N ASN A 130 5.58 13.69 -0.50
CA ASN A 130 5.70 13.18 0.89
C ASN A 130 4.86 11.93 1.24
N VAL A 131 4.71 10.98 0.32
CA VAL A 131 4.10 9.67 0.64
C VAL A 131 4.95 8.91 1.68
N SER A 132 4.36 8.55 2.81
CA SER A 132 5.01 7.77 3.87
C SER A 132 5.13 6.28 3.57
N HIS A 133 4.25 5.76 2.70
CA HIS A 133 4.23 4.35 2.31
C HIS A 133 3.62 4.15 0.92
N ILE A 134 4.15 3.18 0.19
CA ILE A 134 3.59 2.72 -1.08
C ILE A 134 3.22 1.24 -0.97
N LEU A 135 2.33 0.78 -1.84
CA LEU A 135 2.10 -0.64 -2.09
C LEU A 135 2.91 -1.06 -3.31
N LEU A 136 3.94 -1.86 -3.12
CA LEU A 136 4.59 -2.55 -4.23
C LEU A 136 3.70 -3.69 -4.70
N ALA A 137 3.31 -3.66 -5.97
CA ALA A 137 2.58 -4.74 -6.63
C ALA A 137 3.58 -5.57 -7.44
N ILE A 138 4.10 -6.63 -6.83
CA ILE A 138 5.07 -7.52 -7.46
C ILE A 138 4.31 -8.48 -8.37
N VAL A 139 4.62 -8.48 -9.66
CA VAL A 139 3.98 -9.31 -10.68
C VAL A 139 4.90 -10.48 -11.03
N ASP A 140 4.43 -11.70 -10.79
CA ASP A 140 5.15 -12.93 -11.15
C ASP A 140 4.87 -13.34 -12.60
N ASP A 141 5.71 -14.22 -13.15
CA ASP A 141 5.65 -14.70 -14.54
C ASP A 141 4.31 -15.32 -14.95
N ASP A 142 3.55 -15.84 -13.98
CA ASP A 142 2.23 -16.44 -14.19
C ASP A 142 1.08 -15.41 -14.15
N GLY A 143 1.39 -14.13 -14.01
CA GLY A 143 0.43 -13.02 -13.90
C GLY A 143 -0.16 -12.88 -12.50
N SER A 144 0.35 -13.60 -11.50
CA SER A 144 -0.04 -13.38 -10.11
C SER A 144 0.55 -12.09 -9.57
N VAL A 145 -0.19 -11.43 -8.66
CA VAL A 145 0.21 -10.13 -8.11
C VAL A 145 0.23 -10.18 -6.58
N SER A 146 1.40 -9.97 -6.01
CA SER A 146 1.64 -9.85 -4.57
C SER A 146 1.70 -8.37 -4.18
N LEU A 147 0.89 -7.96 -3.19
CA LEU A 147 0.88 -6.58 -2.69
C LEU A 147 1.67 -6.50 -1.37
N VAL A 148 2.77 -5.75 -1.38
CA VAL A 148 3.64 -5.54 -0.22
C VAL A 148 3.65 -4.06 0.15
N ARG A 149 3.35 -3.73 1.42
CA ARG A 149 3.43 -2.35 1.90
C ARG A 149 4.85 -2.03 2.31
N VAL A 150 5.39 -0.94 1.76
CA VAL A 150 6.75 -0.45 2.03
C VAL A 150 6.67 0.96 2.57
N PHE A 151 7.43 1.25 3.62
CA PHE A 151 7.48 2.54 4.29
C PHE A 151 8.78 3.26 3.96
N ASN A 152 8.74 4.59 3.86
CA ASN A 152 9.92 5.42 3.58
C ASN A 152 10.73 5.80 4.83
N TYR A 153 10.41 5.19 5.98
CA TYR A 153 11.09 5.41 7.24
C TYR A 153 11.53 4.08 7.84
N VAL A 154 12.61 4.14 8.61
CA VAL A 154 13.02 3.01 9.46
C VAL A 154 12.06 2.96 10.63
N GLN A 155 11.27 1.89 10.73
CA GLN A 155 10.54 1.64 11.97
C GLN A 155 11.59 1.34 13.05
N PRO A 156 11.60 2.06 14.18
CA PRO A 156 12.49 1.71 15.28
C PRO A 156 12.22 0.25 15.70
N PRO A 157 13.25 -0.50 16.14
CA PRO A 157 13.04 -1.85 16.63
C PRO A 157 11.93 -1.83 17.67
N PHE A 158 10.97 -2.73 17.52
CA PHE A 158 9.86 -2.85 18.45
C PHE A 158 10.44 -3.20 19.82
N GLU A 159 10.49 -2.24 20.74
CA GLU A 159 10.76 -2.53 22.14
C GLU A 159 9.58 -3.39 22.64
N GLY A 160 9.83 -4.68 22.79
CA GLY A 160 8.86 -5.59 23.40
C GLY A 160 8.56 -5.19 24.84
N PRO A 161 7.49 -5.72 25.44
CA PRO A 161 7.04 -5.38 26.81
C PRO A 161 8.04 -5.73 27.94
N GLU A 162 9.25 -6.19 27.62
CA GLU A 162 10.30 -6.49 28.60
C GLU A 162 10.97 -5.23 29.19
N THR A 163 10.69 -4.03 28.67
CA THR A 163 11.12 -2.75 29.26
C THR A 163 10.13 -2.17 30.27
N LEU A 164 9.12 -2.93 30.70
CA LEU A 164 8.36 -2.53 31.88
C LEU A 164 9.30 -2.63 33.10
N PRO A 165 9.54 -1.54 33.85
CA PRO A 165 10.24 -1.64 35.11
C PRO A 165 9.52 -2.69 35.97
N PRO A 166 10.25 -3.57 36.67
CA PRO A 166 9.61 -4.53 37.57
C PRO A 166 8.68 -3.74 38.49
N LEU A 167 7.39 -4.10 38.48
CA LEU A 167 6.42 -3.58 39.43
C LEU A 167 7.02 -3.82 40.81
N GLU A 168 7.44 -2.75 41.48
CA GLU A 168 7.90 -2.81 42.86
C GLU A 168 6.78 -3.48 43.64
N SER A 169 7.03 -4.72 44.08
CA SER A 169 6.13 -5.44 44.95
C SER A 169 5.92 -4.60 46.20
N GLU A 170 4.73 -4.00 46.31
CA GLU A 170 4.31 -3.25 47.49
C GLU A 170 4.70 -4.03 48.75
N ALA A 171 5.48 -3.35 49.58
CA ALA A 171 5.86 -3.81 50.89
C ALA A 171 4.60 -4.16 51.69
N ALA A 172 4.35 -5.45 51.89
CA ALA A 172 3.48 -5.94 52.95
C ALA A 172 4.15 -5.61 54.29
N GLY A 173 3.91 -4.40 54.76
CA GLY A 173 4.33 -3.92 56.06
C GLY A 173 3.60 -4.66 57.19
N GLY A 174 4.36 -4.85 58.28
CA GLY A 174 3.85 -4.67 59.63
C GLY A 174 3.08 -5.84 60.23
N VAL A 175 3.82 -6.82 60.73
CA VAL A 175 3.41 -7.62 61.88
C VAL A 175 3.51 -6.74 63.13
N SER A 176 2.42 -6.60 63.88
CA SER A 176 2.50 -6.43 65.33
C SER A 176 1.17 -6.78 65.99
N ASP A 177 1.19 -7.95 66.61
CA ASP A 177 0.45 -8.44 67.78
C ASP A 177 -0.28 -7.40 68.63
N VAL A 178 -1.51 -7.75 68.98
CA VAL A 178 -2.26 -7.23 70.11
C VAL A 178 -2.32 -8.35 71.14
N GLU A 179 -1.45 -8.29 72.16
CA GLU A 179 -1.65 -9.03 73.42
C GLU A 179 -2.28 -8.10 74.46
N GLU A 180 -3.19 -8.70 75.22
CA GLU A 180 -4.02 -8.15 76.30
C GLU A 180 -3.29 -8.16 77.65
#